data_AF-A0A261WMX3-F1
#
_entry.id   AF-A0A261WMX3-F1
#
_cell.length_a   1.000
_cell.length_b   1.000
_cell.length_c   1.000
_cell.angle_alpha   90.00
_cell.angle_beta   90.00
_cell.angle_gamma   90.00
#
_symmetry.space_group_name_H-M   'P 1'
#
loop_
_entity.id
_entity.type
_entity.pdbx_description
1 polymer ?
#
loop_
_entity_poly.entity_id
_entity_poly.type
_entity_poly.pdbx_seq_one_letter_code
_entity_poly.pdbx_strand_id
1 'polypeptide(L)'
;MQLYHTTEEDLPIQSDREKERLRIDIEKAMADYLSRGGSINLVEASQRSREPSFIINAEKTAQLKASTETQKLKKANALSDTDLARLLRAHCTAGSSLASAAASLSQTVKRCEVIARRYQIPFRSAAFTKARARS
;
A
#
# COMPACT_ATOMS: atom_id res chain seq x y z
N MET A 1 10.47 -11.78 17.16
CA MET A 1 9.79 -10.59 16.59
C MET A 1 10.23 -10.46 15.15
N GLN A 2 9.40 -10.87 14.19
CA GLN A 2 9.73 -10.74 12.76
C GLN A 2 9.26 -9.36 12.28
N LEU A 3 10.23 -8.49 11.99
CA LEU A 3 10.01 -7.17 11.38
C LEU A 3 9.68 -7.39 9.90
N TYR A 4 8.43 -7.13 9.52
CA TYR A 4 8.06 -7.06 8.12
C TYR A 4 8.71 -5.80 7.53
N HIS A 5 9.59 -5.98 6.55
CA HIS A 5 10.25 -4.88 5.85
C HIS A 5 9.23 -4.23 4.90
N THR A 6 8.98 -2.95 5.09
CA THR A 6 8.23 -2.08 4.19
C THR A 6 9.13 -1.78 2.99
N THR A 7 8.84 -2.37 1.83
CA THR A 7 9.65 -2.22 0.60
C THR A 7 9.79 -0.79 0.10
N GLU A 8 8.99 0.14 0.62
CA GLU A 8 9.01 1.56 0.27
C GLU A 8 10.12 2.34 0.99
N GLU A 9 10.59 1.88 2.17
CA GLU A 9 11.60 2.59 2.97
C GLU A 9 13.05 2.20 2.61
N ASP A 10 13.26 1.04 1.98
CA ASP A 10 14.60 0.53 1.63
C ASP A 10 15.09 0.97 0.24
N LEU A 11 14.27 1.69 -0.53
CA LEU A 11 14.69 2.18 -1.84
C LEU A 11 15.45 3.51 -1.65
N PRO A 12 16.71 3.61 -2.10
CA PRO A 12 17.44 4.86 -2.02
C PRO A 12 16.68 5.93 -2.81
N ILE A 13 16.25 6.99 -2.13
CA ILE A 13 15.61 8.14 -2.75
C ILE A 13 16.69 8.87 -3.55
N GLN A 14 16.71 8.65 -4.87
CA GLN A 14 17.64 9.33 -5.76
C GLN A 14 17.36 10.83 -5.77
N SER A 15 18.41 11.62 -5.55
CA SER A 15 18.34 13.07 -5.69
C SER A 15 18.05 13.48 -7.14
N ASP A 16 17.44 14.63 -7.36
CA ASP A 16 17.10 15.07 -8.72
C ASP A 16 18.34 15.24 -9.61
N ARG A 17 19.51 15.54 -9.01
CA ARG A 17 20.80 15.59 -9.71
C ARG A 17 21.27 14.22 -10.20
N GLU A 18 21.05 13.17 -9.41
CA GLU A 18 21.39 11.80 -9.80
C GLU A 18 20.47 11.30 -10.90
N LYS A 19 19.18 11.63 -10.84
CA LYS A 19 18.23 11.32 -11.91
C LYS A 19 18.62 11.97 -13.24
N GLU A 20 19.07 13.23 -13.20
CA GLU A 20 19.49 13.93 -14.41
C GLU A 20 20.76 13.33 -15.00
N ARG A 21 21.74 12.97 -14.16
CA ARG A 21 22.94 12.23 -14.61
C ARG A 21 22.58 10.89 -15.27
N LEU A 22 21.70 10.13 -14.63
CA LEU A 22 21.20 8.87 -15.18
C LEU A 22 20.54 9.06 -16.55
N ARG A 23 19.76 10.12 -16.74
CA ARG A 23 19.13 10.41 -18.05
C ARG A 23 20.18 10.65 -19.13
N ILE A 24 21.17 11.50 -18.86
CA ILE A 24 22.25 11.80 -19.80
C ILE A 24 23.04 10.53 -20.16
N ASP A 25 23.35 9.70 -19.16
CA ASP A 25 24.08 8.45 -19.37
C ASP A 25 23.27 7.45 -20.22
N ILE A 26 21.95 7.38 -19.99
CA ILE A 26 21.04 6.54 -20.79
C ILE A 26 20.97 7.06 -22.23
N GLU A 27 20.81 8.37 -22.44
CA GLU A 27 20.77 8.97 -23.79
C GLU A 27 22.04 8.66 -24.58
N LYS A 28 23.21 8.81 -23.93
CA LYS A 28 24.50 8.47 -24.53
C LYS A 28 24.59 6.99 -24.88
N ALA A 29 24.21 6.11 -23.95
CA ALA A 29 24.23 4.67 -24.18
C ALA A 29 23.27 4.24 -25.31
N MET A 30 22.10 4.87 -25.39
CA MET A 30 21.15 4.65 -26.48
C MET A 30 21.73 5.07 -27.83
N ALA A 31 22.35 6.25 -27.91
CA ALA A 31 22.99 6.73 -29.12
C ALA A 31 24.13 5.81 -29.59
N ASP A 32 24.95 5.33 -28.66
CA ASP A 32 26.02 4.37 -28.94
C ASP A 32 25.47 3.03 -29.44
N TYR A 33 24.39 2.52 -28.82
CA TYR A 33 23.74 1.28 -29.23
C TYR A 33 23.14 1.37 -30.63
N LEU A 34 22.45 2.47 -30.94
CA LEU A 34 21.91 2.74 -32.27
C LEU A 34 23.01 2.87 -33.33
N SER A 35 24.11 3.55 -32.97
CA SER A 35 25.27 3.73 -33.87
C SER A 35 26.00 2.42 -34.19
N ARG A 36 25.91 1.42 -33.30
CA ARG A 36 26.43 0.06 -33.51
C ARG A 36 25.47 -0.84 -34.32
N GLY A 37 24.37 -0.30 -34.82
CA GLY A 37 23.35 -1.02 -35.58
C GLY A 37 22.30 -1.74 -34.72
N GLY A 38 22.25 -1.44 -33.42
CA GLY A 38 21.17 -1.86 -32.55
C GLY A 38 19.85 -1.16 -32.91
N SER A 39 18.71 -1.75 -32.50
CA SER A 39 17.39 -1.13 -32.68
C SER A 39 16.67 -1.06 -31.33
N ILE A 40 16.01 0.07 -31.08
CA ILE A 40 15.26 0.33 -29.85
C ILE A 40 13.80 0.52 -30.24
N ASN A 41 12.92 -0.37 -29.78
CA ASN A 41 11.48 -0.26 -29.99
C ASN A 41 10.83 0.32 -28.73
N LEU A 42 10.11 1.42 -28.88
CA LEU A 42 9.31 1.99 -27.79
C LEU A 42 8.06 1.14 -27.59
N VAL A 43 7.95 0.48 -26.44
CA VAL A 43 6.77 -0.33 -26.09
C VAL A 43 5.86 0.48 -25.17
N GLU A 44 4.65 0.75 -25.65
CA GLU A 44 3.61 1.41 -24.86
C GLU A 44 3.26 0.61 -23.60
N ALA A 45 2.86 1.29 -22.52
CA ALA A 45 2.48 0.63 -21.27
C ALA A 45 1.32 -0.36 -21.42
N SER A 46 0.41 -0.11 -22.39
CA SER A 46 -0.71 -0.97 -22.76
C SER A 46 -0.28 -2.33 -23.34
N GLN A 47 0.89 -2.37 -23.98
CA GLN A 47 1.45 -3.54 -24.67
C GLN A 47 2.42 -4.34 -23.79
N ARG A 48 2.74 -3.85 -22.58
CA ARG A 48 3.59 -4.56 -21.64
C ARG A 48 2.85 -5.78 -21.11
N SER A 49 3.47 -6.96 -21.22
CA SER A 49 2.99 -8.17 -20.55
C SER A 49 2.76 -7.87 -19.06
N ARG A 50 1.54 -8.13 -18.57
CA ARG A 50 1.26 -8.11 -17.13
C ARG A 50 1.89 -9.29 -16.40
N GLU A 51 2.30 -10.32 -17.14
CA GLU A 51 2.94 -11.50 -16.58
C GLU A 51 4.46 -11.30 -16.53
N PRO A 52 5.10 -11.72 -15.42
CA PRO A 52 6.55 -11.65 -15.30
C PRO A 52 7.20 -12.55 -16.34
N SER A 53 8.14 -12.00 -17.12
CA SER A 53 8.86 -12.73 -18.17
C SER A 53 9.74 -13.87 -17.62
N PHE A 54 10.10 -13.83 -16.33
CA PHE A 54 10.86 -14.89 -15.66
C PHE A 54 10.35 -15.07 -14.23
N ILE A 55 10.14 -16.33 -13.83
CA ILE A 55 9.68 -16.70 -12.48
C ILE A 55 10.81 -17.47 -11.80
N ILE A 56 11.46 -16.83 -10.81
CA ILE A 56 12.58 -17.44 -10.07
C ILE A 56 12.10 -18.57 -9.15
N ASN A 57 10.90 -18.43 -8.55
CA ASN A 57 10.30 -19.47 -7.72
C ASN A 57 8.78 -19.47 -7.92
N ALA A 58 8.28 -20.49 -8.64
CA ALA A 58 6.87 -20.60 -9.02
C ALA A 58 5.93 -20.72 -7.82
N GLU A 59 6.31 -21.49 -6.80
CA GLU A 59 5.47 -21.71 -5.62
C GLU A 59 5.29 -20.42 -4.80
N LYS A 60 6.38 -19.69 -4.59
CA LYS A 60 6.34 -18.41 -3.86
C LYS A 60 5.55 -17.36 -4.64
N THR A 61 5.72 -17.30 -5.96
CA THR A 61 4.95 -16.36 -6.80
C THR A 61 3.47 -16.71 -6.82
N ALA A 62 3.09 -17.99 -6.80
CA ALA A 62 1.69 -18.43 -6.72
C ALA A 62 1.05 -18.02 -5.38
N GLN A 63 1.74 -18.20 -4.26
CA GLN A 63 1.25 -17.78 -2.94
C GLN A 63 1.04 -16.26 -2.84
N LEU A 64 1.95 -15.47 -3.43
CA LEU A 64 1.83 -14.01 -3.47
C LEU A 64 0.68 -13.53 -4.37
N LYS A 65 0.46 -14.19 -5.52
CA LYS A 65 -0.70 -13.93 -6.40
C LYS A 65 -2.02 -14.28 -5.70
N ALA A 66 -2.10 -15.43 -5.05
CA ALA A 66 -3.30 -15.84 -4.30
C ALA A 66 -3.63 -14.86 -3.15
N SER A 67 -2.59 -14.32 -2.48
CA SER A 67 -2.74 -13.35 -1.40
C SER A 67 -3.24 -11.98 -1.88
N THR A 68 -2.82 -11.55 -3.08
CA THR A 68 -3.26 -10.28 -3.68
C THR A 68 -4.67 -10.37 -4.28
N GLU A 69 -5.05 -11.52 -4.83
CA GLU A 69 -6.42 -11.77 -5.29
C GLU A 69 -7.42 -11.84 -4.14
N THR A 70 -7.04 -12.46 -3.01
CA THR A 70 -7.87 -12.48 -1.80
C THR A 70 -8.00 -11.11 -1.12
N GLN A 71 -7.03 -10.21 -1.29
CA GLN A 71 -7.14 -8.83 -0.79
C GLN A 71 -8.04 -7.93 -1.65
N LYS A 72 -8.09 -8.14 -2.97
CA LYS A 72 -8.97 -7.36 -3.88
C LYS A 72 -10.47 -7.61 -3.70
N LEU A 73 -10.86 -8.68 -3.01
CA LEU A 73 -12.26 -9.15 -2.97
C LEU A 73 -12.87 -9.30 -1.57
N LYS A 74 -12.20 -8.86 -0.50
CA LYS A 74 -12.89 -8.70 0.79
C LYS A 74 -13.68 -7.41 0.79
N LYS A 75 -14.86 -7.50 0.15
CA LYS A 75 -15.95 -6.52 0.21
C LYS A 75 -16.03 -5.95 1.63
N ALA A 76 -16.05 -4.64 1.74
CA ALA A 76 -16.24 -3.91 3.00
C ALA A 76 -17.37 -4.47 3.87
N ASN A 77 -18.41 -5.08 3.30
CA ASN A 77 -19.51 -5.63 4.09
C ASN A 77 -19.28 -7.04 4.66
N ALA A 78 -18.19 -7.73 4.34
CA ALA A 78 -17.92 -9.10 4.80
C ALA A 78 -17.11 -9.20 6.11
N LEU A 79 -16.68 -8.06 6.68
CA LEU A 79 -15.96 -8.07 7.95
C LEU A 79 -16.93 -8.28 9.11
N SER A 80 -16.66 -9.30 9.93
CA SER A 80 -17.38 -9.52 11.18
C SER A 80 -17.18 -8.33 12.12
N ASP A 81 -18.17 -8.01 12.96
CA ASP A 81 -18.09 -6.90 13.91
C ASP A 81 -16.88 -7.03 14.85
N THR A 82 -16.51 -8.26 15.20
CA THR A 82 -15.36 -8.58 16.05
C THR A 82 -14.02 -8.33 15.33
N ASP A 83 -13.92 -8.68 14.05
CA ASP A 83 -12.72 -8.45 13.27
C ASP A 83 -12.54 -6.96 12.95
N LEU A 84 -13.65 -6.27 12.66
CA LEU A 84 -13.65 -4.83 12.47
C LEU A 84 -13.21 -4.10 13.75
N ALA A 85 -13.66 -4.54 14.92
CA ALA A 85 -13.19 -3.99 16.19
C ALA A 85 -11.68 -4.20 16.41
N ARG A 86 -11.15 -5.38 16.08
CA ARG A 86 -9.71 -5.69 16.20
C ARG A 86 -8.87 -4.77 15.32
N LEU A 87 -9.29 -4.57 14.08
CA LEU A 87 -8.60 -3.71 13.12
C LEU A 87 -8.69 -2.23 13.52
N LEU A 88 -9.85 -1.78 13.98
CA LEU A 88 -10.02 -0.43 14.50
C LEU A 88 -9.12 -0.18 15.72
N ARG A 89 -8.92 -1.15 16.62
CA ARG A 89 -7.96 -1.02 17.73
C ARG A 89 -6.52 -0.85 17.23
N ALA A 90 -6.09 -1.64 16.25
CA ALA A 90 -4.75 -1.52 15.67
C ALA A 90 -4.49 -0.14 15.06
N HIS A 91 -5.46 0.39 14.29
CA HIS A 91 -5.38 1.74 13.74
C HIS A 91 -5.39 2.82 14.83
N CYS A 92 -6.19 2.64 15.89
CA CYS A 92 -6.21 3.54 17.03
C CYS A 92 -4.86 3.58 17.76
N THR A 93 -4.22 2.42 17.97
CA THR A 93 -2.88 2.35 18.59
C THR A 93 -1.79 2.94 17.69
N ALA A 94 -1.96 2.87 16.37
CA ALA A 94 -1.08 3.52 15.40
C ALA A 94 -1.29 5.05 15.31
N GLY A 95 -2.25 5.61 16.06
CA GLY A 95 -2.54 7.04 16.07
C GLY A 95 -3.40 7.53 14.90
N SER A 96 -3.98 6.63 14.11
CA SER A 96 -4.88 7.01 13.01
C SER A 96 -6.20 7.57 13.54
N SER A 97 -6.76 8.56 12.83
CA SER A 97 -8.11 9.05 13.11
C SER A 97 -9.17 8.02 12.69
N LEU A 98 -10.38 8.10 13.26
CA LEU A 98 -11.47 7.18 12.90
C LEU A 98 -11.84 7.28 11.43
N ALA A 99 -11.82 8.48 10.85
CA ALA A 99 -12.09 8.69 9.43
C ALA A 99 -11.01 8.05 8.53
N SER A 100 -9.74 8.18 8.90
CA SER A 100 -8.62 7.54 8.20
C SER A 100 -8.71 6.01 8.29
N ALA A 101 -9.00 5.47 9.48
CA ALA A 101 -9.19 4.03 9.65
C ALA A 101 -10.38 3.50 8.85
N ALA A 102 -11.49 4.23 8.80
CA ALA A 102 -12.65 3.85 8.00
C ALA A 102 -12.33 3.84 6.50
N ALA A 103 -11.59 4.83 5.99
CA ALA A 103 -11.12 4.87 4.61
C ALA A 103 -10.18 3.69 4.28
N SER A 104 -9.20 3.40 5.13
CA SER A 104 -8.27 2.28 4.95
C SER A 104 -9.00 0.92 4.96
N LEU A 105 -10.03 0.78 5.79
CA LEU A 105 -10.83 -0.46 5.89
C LEU A 105 -11.98 -0.51 4.86
N SER A 106 -12.10 0.50 3.99
CA SER A 106 -13.20 0.66 3.02
C SER A 106 -14.61 0.63 3.66
N GLN A 107 -14.74 0.99 4.94
CA GLN A 107 -15.99 0.98 5.69
C GLN A 107 -16.64 2.35 5.75
N THR A 108 -17.95 2.38 6.02
CA THR A 108 -18.62 3.64 6.34
C THR A 108 -18.23 4.13 7.73
N VAL A 109 -18.01 5.44 7.86
CA VAL A 109 -17.65 6.09 9.13
C VAL A 109 -18.67 5.77 10.23
N LYS A 110 -19.97 5.79 9.90
CA LYS A 110 -21.06 5.47 10.82
C LYS A 110 -20.94 4.05 11.41
N ARG A 111 -20.58 3.06 10.59
CA ARG A 111 -20.41 1.66 11.04
C ARG A 111 -19.20 1.54 11.98
N CYS A 112 -18.08 2.18 11.62
CA CYS A 112 -16.90 2.22 12.46
C CYS A 112 -17.15 2.93 13.80
N GLU A 113 -17.94 4.00 13.83
CA GLU A 113 -18.32 4.70 15.07
C GLU A 113 -19.14 3.83 16.02
N VAL A 114 -20.16 3.13 15.51
CA VAL A 114 -21.01 2.24 16.31
C VAL A 114 -20.17 1.13 16.94
N ILE A 115 -19.28 0.52 16.16
CA ILE A 115 -18.39 -0.55 16.63
C ILE A 115 -17.35 0.00 17.61
N ALA A 116 -16.73 1.14 17.32
CA ALA A 116 -15.78 1.77 18.23
C ALA A 116 -16.41 2.09 19.59
N ARG A 117 -17.67 2.56 19.63
CA ARG A 117 -18.41 2.76 20.89
C ARG A 117 -18.71 1.44 21.59
N ARG A 118 -19.21 0.44 20.86
CA ARG A 118 -19.56 -0.89 21.40
C ARG A 118 -18.37 -1.59 22.06
N TYR A 119 -17.18 -1.46 21.46
CA TYR A 119 -15.94 -2.09 21.94
C TYR A 119 -15.00 -1.13 22.69
N GLN A 120 -15.49 0.07 23.04
CA GLN A 120 -14.79 1.12 23.80
C GLN A 120 -13.38 1.44 23.24
N ILE A 121 -13.27 1.65 21.94
CA ILE A 121 -12.01 1.98 21.25
C ILE A 121 -11.77 3.50 21.32
N PRO A 122 -10.69 3.99 21.96
CA PRO A 122 -10.50 5.40 22.27
C PRO A 122 -9.90 6.19 21.09
N PHE A 123 -10.65 6.33 19.98
CA PHE A 123 -10.21 7.19 18.88
C PHE A 123 -10.19 8.67 19.29
N ARG A 124 -9.19 9.43 18.84
CA ARG A 124 -9.08 10.89 19.02
C ARG A 124 -10.02 11.69 18.10
N SER A 125 -11.24 11.25 17.85
CA SER A 125 -12.20 12.03 17.05
C SER A 125 -13.00 12.99 17.95
N ALA A 126 -13.50 14.09 17.38
CA ALA A 126 -14.35 15.08 18.07
C ALA A 126 -15.64 14.46 18.68
N ALA A 127 -16.01 13.24 18.26
CA ALA A 127 -17.14 12.49 18.82
C ALA A 127 -16.78 11.73 20.13
N PHE A 128 -15.50 11.59 20.47
CA PHE A 128 -15.00 10.92 21.68
C PHE A 128 -14.30 11.87 22.67
N THR A 129 -14.06 13.12 22.30
CA THR A 129 -13.41 14.13 23.15
C THR A 129 -14.32 14.73 24.24
N LYS A 130 -15.58 14.27 24.38
CA LYS A 130 -16.47 14.68 25.48
C LYS A 130 -16.30 13.86 26.76
N ALA A 131 -15.25 13.05 26.88
CA ALA A 131 -14.95 12.36 28.13
C ALA A 131 -13.87 13.12 28.92
N ARG A 132 -14.36 13.86 29.93
CA ARG A 132 -13.64 14.21 31.18
C ARG A 132 -12.74 15.46 31.16
N ALA A 133 -13.37 16.63 31.05
CA ALA A 133 -12.95 17.78 31.85
C ALA A 133 -13.51 17.59 33.27
N ARG A 134 -12.71 17.03 34.18
CA ARG A 134 -12.85 17.19 35.63
C ARG A 134 -11.45 17.45 36.16
N SER A 135 -11.13 18.73 36.31
CA SER A 135 -10.21 19.24 37.33
C SER A 135 -11.05 20.03 38.31
#